data_AF-A0A2C1LLX4-F1
#
_entry.id   AF-A0A2C1LLX4-F1
#
_cell.length_a   1.000
_cell.length_b   1.000
_cell.length_c   1.000
_cell.angle_alpha   90.00
_cell.angle_beta   90.00
_cell.angle_gamma   90.00
#
_symmetry.space_group_name_H-M   'P 1'
#
loop_
_entity.id
_entity.type
_entity.pdbx_description
1 polymer ?
#
loop_
_entity_poly.entity_id
_entity_poly.type
_entity_poly.pdbx_seq_one_letter_code
_entity_poly.pdbx_strand_id
1 'polypeptide(L)'
;MELNIEIGAIVEEWYNINSKKEYIVTKVPVSDKKYEYALVGMNGQVYLDKLFGNLKELVSHIDSQDSWEVKQPPVTFSTQKDWNIKRSYGKHHTLETVLKSFINCFPGRWGMLRDKRTSNEKSLKNNYIGEIVMENGIVLQINIELVESASNKSKPWVCTVYCL
;
A
#
# COMPACT_ATOMS: atom_id res chain seq x y z
N MET A 1 23.78 -19.33 4.28
CA MET A 1 22.90 -19.35 3.10
C MET A 1 22.59 -17.89 2.83
N GLU A 2 22.98 -17.33 1.67
CA GLU A 2 22.66 -15.94 1.36
C GLU A 2 21.17 -15.83 1.03
N LEU A 3 20.45 -15.02 1.79
CA LEU A 3 19.04 -14.72 1.56
C LEU A 3 18.89 -13.77 0.37
N ASN A 4 18.39 -14.29 -0.76
CA ASN A 4 17.95 -13.45 -1.89
C ASN A 4 16.53 -12.95 -1.65
N ILE A 5 16.40 -11.91 -0.81
CA ILE A 5 15.15 -11.18 -0.61
C ILE A 5 15.12 -9.97 -1.56
N GLU A 6 14.02 -9.80 -2.29
CA GLU A 6 13.84 -8.75 -3.29
C GLU A 6 12.63 -7.87 -2.95
N ILE A 7 12.54 -6.68 -3.55
CA ILE A 7 11.32 -5.85 -3.48
C ILE A 7 10.14 -6.64 -4.08
N GLY A 8 9.01 -6.63 -3.38
CA GLY A 8 7.82 -7.41 -3.73
C GLY A 8 7.80 -8.82 -3.18
N ALA A 9 8.88 -9.30 -2.54
CA ALA A 9 8.84 -10.57 -1.84
C ALA A 9 7.86 -10.52 -0.67
N ILE A 10 7.14 -11.62 -0.44
CA ILE A 10 6.29 -11.78 0.74
C ILE A 10 7.08 -12.56 1.80
N VAL A 11 7.18 -12.00 3.00
CA VAL A 11 7.86 -12.61 4.14
C VAL A 11 6.81 -13.00 5.18
N GLU A 12 6.82 -14.26 5.59
CA GLU A 12 5.99 -14.74 6.70
C GLU A 12 6.82 -14.80 7.98
N GLU A 13 6.40 -14.05 9.00
CA GLU A 13 7.01 -14.08 10.34
C GLU A 13 6.08 -14.89 11.27
N TRP A 14 6.59 -16.01 11.80
CA TRP A 14 5.84 -16.89 12.68
C TRP A 14 6.11 -16.52 14.14
N TYR A 15 5.06 -16.21 14.89
CA TYR A 15 5.18 -15.89 16.32
C TYR A 15 4.65 -17.01 17.22
N ASN A 16 3.94 -17.99 16.66
CA ASN A 16 3.68 -19.29 17.26
C ASN A 16 3.32 -20.32 16.16
N ILE A 17 3.16 -21.59 16.54
CA ILE A 17 2.92 -22.71 15.61
C ILE A 17 1.66 -22.57 14.74
N ASN A 18 0.68 -21.76 15.16
CA ASN A 18 -0.61 -21.60 14.49
C ASN A 18 -0.82 -20.18 13.95
N SER A 19 0.14 -19.28 14.12
CA SER A 19 -0.08 -17.86 13.86
C SER A 19 1.14 -17.20 13.24
N LYS A 20 0.89 -16.50 12.14
CA LYS A 20 1.89 -15.81 11.34
C LYS A 20 1.39 -14.45 10.88
N LYS A 21 2.33 -13.56 10.58
CA LYS A 21 2.07 -12.29 9.88
C LYS A 21 2.77 -12.31 8.54
N GLU A 22 2.04 -11.90 7.51
CA GLU A 22 2.58 -11.71 6.16
C GLU A 22 2.97 -10.25 5.97
N TYR A 23 4.16 -10.03 5.42
CA TYR A 23 4.72 -8.73 5.11
C TYR A 23 5.14 -8.67 3.64
N ILE A 24 4.98 -7.52 3.01
CA ILE A 24 5.52 -7.21 1.69
C ILE A 24 6.82 -6.44 1.88
N VAL A 25 7.89 -6.91 1.26
CA VAL A 25 9.15 -6.16 1.16
C VAL A 25 8.94 -5.04 0.15
N THR A 26 9.12 -3.79 0.57
CA THR A 26 8.92 -2.65 -0.32
C THR A 26 9.96 -1.57 -0.09
N LYS A 27 10.18 -0.79 -1.13
CA LYS A 27 10.91 0.47 -1.03
C LYS A 27 9.90 1.58 -0.72
N VAL A 28 10.03 2.23 0.44
CA VAL A 28 9.11 3.31 0.85
C VAL A 28 9.92 4.54 1.19
N PRO A 29 9.67 5.68 0.53
CA PRO A 29 10.28 6.94 0.94
C PRO A 29 9.66 7.38 2.28
N VAL A 30 10.41 7.16 3.37
CA VAL A 30 10.10 7.75 4.67
C VAL A 30 10.64 9.18 4.67
N SER A 31 9.92 10.10 5.29
CA SER A 31 10.18 11.56 5.28
C SER A 31 11.56 11.95 5.81
N ASP A 32 12.27 11.02 6.47
CA ASP A 32 13.68 11.15 6.83
C ASP A 32 14.49 10.19 5.94
N LYS A 33 15.49 10.72 5.21
CA LYS A 33 16.37 10.00 4.26
C LYS A 33 17.15 8.80 4.83
N LYS A 34 16.87 8.39 6.07
CA LYS A 34 17.53 7.30 6.79
C LYS A 34 16.98 5.92 6.44
N TYR A 35 15.70 5.82 6.04
CA TYR A 35 15.06 4.54 5.76
C TYR A 35 14.55 4.50 4.32
N GLU A 36 14.93 3.45 3.61
CA GLU A 36 14.60 3.24 2.20
C GLU A 36 13.72 2.00 2.01
N TYR A 37 13.84 1.01 2.88
CA TYR A 37 13.15 -0.27 2.79
C TYR A 37 12.23 -0.50 3.99
N ALA A 38 11.13 -1.22 3.78
CA ALA A 38 10.17 -1.56 4.83
C ALA A 38 9.56 -2.94 4.64
N LEU A 39 9.22 -3.60 5.76
CA LEU A 39 8.30 -4.74 5.79
C LEU A 39 6.90 -4.22 6.12
N VAL A 40 6.01 -4.32 5.14
CA VAL A 40 4.66 -3.75 5.21
C VAL A 40 3.63 -4.84 5.43
N GLY A 41 2.85 -4.74 6.49
CA GLY A 41 1.80 -5.72 6.77
C GLY A 41 0.68 -5.68 5.72
N MET A 42 0.10 -6.84 5.44
CA MET A 42 -1.08 -6.98 4.56
C MET A 42 -2.34 -6.25 5.08
N ASN A 43 -2.30 -5.72 6.30
CA ASN A 43 -3.36 -4.96 6.94
C ASN A 43 -3.20 -3.43 6.84
N GLY A 44 -2.22 -2.96 6.06
CA GLY A 44 -2.01 -1.53 5.89
C GLY A 44 -1.03 -0.89 6.87
N GLN A 45 -0.51 -1.64 7.84
CA GLN A 45 0.33 -1.09 8.91
C GLN A 45 1.83 -1.20 8.58
N VAL A 46 2.56 -0.14 8.90
CA VAL A 46 4.03 -0.11 8.88
C VAL A 46 4.51 0.22 10.28
N TYR A 47 5.37 -0.63 10.82
CA TYR A 47 5.92 -0.48 12.17
C TYR A 47 7.34 0.08 12.08
N LEU A 48 7.73 0.90 13.05
CA LEU A 48 9.04 1.58 13.04
C LEU A 48 10.22 0.61 13.12
N ASP A 49 10.05 -0.50 13.82
CA ASP A 49 11.01 -1.62 13.92
C ASP A 49 11.11 -2.44 12.62
N LYS A 50 10.28 -2.11 11.62
CA LYS A 50 10.24 -2.76 10.32
C LYS A 50 10.68 -1.82 9.19
N LEU A 51 11.47 -0.79 9.53
CA LEU A 51 12.10 0.16 8.61
C LEU A 51 13.61 -0.03 8.58
N PHE A 52 14.19 -0.03 7.38
CA PHE A 52 15.60 -0.36 7.18
C PHE A 52 16.28 0.64 6.25
N GLY A 53 17.53 0.97 6.55
CA GLY A 53 18.32 1.89 5.73
C GLY A 53 18.79 1.26 4.43
N ASN A 54 18.92 -0.06 4.40
CA ASN A 54 19.29 -0.82 3.21
C ASN A 54 18.73 -2.26 3.28
N LEU A 55 18.76 -2.95 2.15
CA LEU A 55 18.26 -4.33 2.04
C LEU A 55 19.02 -5.31 2.95
N LYS A 56 20.32 -5.09 3.19
CA LYS A 56 21.14 -5.98 4.03
C LYS A 56 20.70 -5.95 5.49
N GLU A 57 20.32 -4.78 6.02
CA GLU A 57 19.72 -4.66 7.34
C GLU A 57 18.39 -5.40 7.44
N LEU A 58 17.53 -5.28 6.43
CA LEU A 58 16.25 -6.00 6.36
C LEU A 58 16.46 -7.53 6.37
N VAL A 59 17.40 -8.01 5.55
CA VAL A 59 17.76 -9.43 5.49
C VAL A 59 18.29 -9.90 6.83
N SER A 60 19.19 -9.14 7.46
CA SER A 60 19.74 -9.48 8.78
C SER A 60 18.66 -9.55 9.87
N HIS A 61 17.66 -8.67 9.79
CA HIS A 61 16.50 -8.71 10.69
C HIS A 61 15.71 -10.00 10.53
N ILE A 62 15.45 -10.42 9.29
CA ILE A 62 14.71 -11.66 9.00
C ILE A 62 15.51 -12.88 9.44
N ASP A 63 16.80 -12.96 9.11
CA ASP A 63 17.71 -14.03 9.55
C ASP A 63 17.78 -14.17 11.07
N SER A 64 17.57 -13.08 11.81
CA SER A 64 17.56 -13.10 13.27
C SER A 64 16.27 -13.65 13.90
N GLN A 65 15.20 -13.84 13.11
CA GLN A 65 13.95 -14.41 13.61
C GLN A 65 14.02 -15.94 13.69
N ASP A 66 13.46 -16.53 14.75
CA ASP A 66 13.48 -17.98 15.00
C ASP A 66 12.74 -18.80 13.92
N SER A 67 11.73 -18.22 13.27
CA SER A 67 10.92 -18.91 12.25
C SER A 67 10.36 -17.93 11.23
N TRP A 68 10.80 -18.07 9.98
CA TRP A 68 10.32 -17.27 8.85
C TRP A 68 10.31 -18.08 7.55
N GLU A 69 9.50 -17.63 6.58
CA GLU A 69 9.47 -18.18 5.23
C GLU A 69 9.37 -17.05 4.21
N VAL A 70 10.15 -17.11 3.12
CA VAL A 70 10.00 -16.20 1.98
C VAL A 70 9.10 -16.86 0.95
N LYS A 71 7.92 -16.29 0.75
CA LYS A 71 7.05 -16.65 -0.36
C LYS A 71 7.38 -15.79 -1.57
N GLN A 72 7.77 -16.46 -2.64
CA GLN A 72 7.65 -15.84 -3.95
C GLN A 72 6.15 -15.74 -4.26
N PRO A 73 5.61 -14.54 -4.57
CA PRO A 73 4.23 -14.45 -5.01
C PRO A 73 4.06 -15.39 -6.22
N PRO A 74 3.02 -16.24 -6.26
CA PRO A 74 2.77 -17.08 -7.43
C PRO A 74 2.69 -16.14 -8.61
N VAL A 75 3.61 -16.32 -9.56
CA VAL A 75 3.81 -15.45 -10.70
C VAL A 75 2.56 -15.47 -11.58
N THR A 76 1.59 -14.66 -11.18
CA THR A 76 0.52 -14.16 -12.01
C THR A 76 0.82 -12.69 -12.08
N PHE A 77 1.81 -12.32 -12.90
CA PHE A 77 1.90 -10.95 -13.36
C PHE A 77 0.56 -10.70 -14.06
N SER A 78 -0.37 -10.05 -13.36
CA SER A 78 -1.26 -9.14 -14.04
C SER A 78 -0.29 -8.23 -14.80
N THR A 79 -0.20 -8.38 -16.11
CA THR A 79 0.64 -7.58 -17.00
C THR A 79 0.15 -6.14 -17.07
N GLN A 80 -0.56 -5.67 -16.04
CA GLN A 80 -1.02 -4.32 -15.88
C GLN A 80 0.20 -3.43 -15.64
N LYS A 81 0.83 -3.09 -16.77
CA LYS A 81 1.87 -2.08 -16.88
C LYS A 81 1.30 -0.68 -16.63
N ASP A 82 0.00 -0.51 -16.85
CA ASP A 82 -0.71 0.75 -16.67
C ASP A 82 -1.58 0.75 -15.39
N TRP A 83 -1.02 1.31 -14.33
CA TRP A 83 -1.74 1.63 -13.10
C TRP A 83 -2.59 2.92 -13.21
N ASN A 84 -2.81 3.44 -14.42
CA ASN A 84 -3.63 4.63 -14.65
C ASN A 84 -5.13 4.29 -14.60
N ILE A 85 -5.66 4.02 -13.40
CA ILE A 85 -7.08 3.72 -13.20
C ILE A 85 -7.82 4.99 -12.81
N LYS A 86 -8.92 5.28 -13.52
CA LYS A 86 -9.86 6.34 -13.17
C LYS A 86 -11.25 5.74 -12.97
N ARG A 87 -11.91 6.08 -11.86
CA ARG A 87 -13.30 5.67 -11.57
C ARG A 87 -14.10 6.83 -11.02
N SER A 88 -15.42 6.71 -11.11
CA SER A 88 -16.34 7.67 -10.53
C SER A 88 -17.42 6.97 -9.70
N TYR A 89 -17.80 7.60 -8.58
CA TYR A 89 -18.82 7.09 -7.67
C TYR A 89 -19.88 8.15 -7.38
N GLY A 90 -21.09 7.71 -7.04
CA GLY A 90 -22.19 8.61 -6.74
C GLY A 90 -21.96 9.47 -5.49
N LYS A 91 -22.41 10.72 -5.52
CA LYS A 91 -22.24 11.72 -4.45
C LYS A 91 -22.73 11.30 -3.06
N HIS A 92 -23.64 10.34 -3.00
CA HIS A 92 -24.30 9.89 -1.78
C HIS A 92 -23.41 8.96 -0.95
N HIS A 93 -22.32 8.44 -1.51
CA HIS A 93 -21.35 7.66 -0.77
C HIS A 93 -20.48 8.55 0.11
N THR A 94 -20.10 8.02 1.27
CA THR A 94 -19.09 8.63 2.14
C THR A 94 -17.69 8.43 1.53
N LEU A 95 -16.73 9.29 1.90
CA LEU A 95 -15.34 9.14 1.49
C LEU A 95 -14.79 7.74 1.80
N GLU A 96 -15.09 7.20 2.98
CA GLU A 96 -14.64 5.87 3.41
C GLU A 96 -15.19 4.76 2.50
N THR A 97 -16.47 4.84 2.15
CA THR A 97 -17.11 3.87 1.24
C THR A 97 -16.45 3.91 -0.14
N VAL A 98 -16.18 5.13 -0.64
CA VAL A 98 -15.54 5.34 -1.94
C VAL A 98 -14.10 4.83 -1.93
N LEU A 99 -13.32 5.17 -0.90
CA LEU A 99 -11.94 4.71 -0.73
C LEU A 99 -11.85 3.19 -0.71
N LYS A 100 -12.67 2.52 0.11
CA LYS A 100 -12.72 1.05 0.17
C LYS A 100 -13.12 0.44 -1.17
N SER A 101 -14.14 1.00 -1.81
CA SER A 101 -14.63 0.51 -3.12
C SER A 101 -13.60 0.72 -4.24
N PHE A 102 -12.80 1.79 -4.16
CA PHE A 102 -11.77 2.09 -5.13
C PHE A 102 -10.55 1.20 -4.95
N ILE A 103 -10.07 1.02 -3.72
CA ILE A 103 -8.93 0.13 -3.45
C ILE A 103 -9.24 -1.33 -3.81
N ASN A 104 -10.46 -1.79 -3.52
CA ASN A 104 -10.90 -3.14 -3.88
C ASN A 104 -11.01 -3.39 -5.40
N CYS A 105 -10.80 -2.36 -6.24
CA CYS A 105 -10.77 -2.53 -7.68
C CYS A 105 -9.37 -2.89 -8.23
N PHE A 106 -8.31 -2.77 -7.41
CA PHE A 106 -6.97 -3.12 -7.81
C PHE A 106 -6.80 -4.64 -7.84
N PRO A 107 -6.17 -5.20 -8.89
CA PRO A 107 -5.87 -6.62 -8.91
C PRO A 107 -4.81 -6.94 -7.86
N GLY A 108 -4.89 -8.15 -7.31
CA GLY A 108 -3.91 -8.67 -6.38
C GLY A 108 -4.12 -8.25 -4.93
N ARG A 109 -3.17 -8.63 -4.07
CA ARG A 109 -3.12 -8.19 -2.68
C ARG A 109 -2.43 -6.84 -2.58
N TRP A 110 -2.81 -6.09 -1.56
CA TRP A 110 -2.25 -4.79 -1.24
C TRP A 110 -2.05 -4.69 0.28
N GLY A 111 -1.06 -3.90 0.68
CA GLY A 111 -0.65 -3.68 2.07
C GLY A 111 -0.90 -2.24 2.51
N MET A 112 0.16 -1.52 2.90
CA MET A 112 0.11 -0.15 3.46
C MET A 112 -0.85 0.75 2.70
N LEU A 113 -1.77 1.43 3.41
CA LEU A 113 -2.53 2.56 2.91
C LEU A 113 -2.18 3.80 3.75
N ARG A 114 -1.37 4.70 3.19
CA ARG A 114 -0.87 5.88 3.90
C ARG A 114 -1.64 7.12 3.48
N ASP A 115 -2.43 7.68 4.39
CA ASP A 115 -3.08 8.98 4.20
C ASP A 115 -2.04 10.11 4.27
N LYS A 116 -1.83 10.80 3.15
CA LYS A 116 -0.86 11.88 2.98
C LYS A 116 -1.46 13.26 3.20
N ARG A 117 -2.75 13.36 3.50
CA ARG A 117 -3.42 14.64 3.78
C ARG A 117 -2.94 15.25 5.10
N THR A 118 -2.82 16.56 5.10
CA THR A 118 -2.70 17.41 6.29
C THR A 118 -3.95 17.33 7.17
N SER A 119 -3.86 17.76 8.43
CA SER A 119 -5.01 17.81 9.34
C SER A 119 -6.16 18.67 8.79
N ASN A 120 -5.84 19.77 8.10
CA ASN A 120 -6.82 20.65 7.47
C ASN A 120 -7.57 19.93 6.35
N GLU A 121 -6.87 19.26 5.44
CA GLU A 121 -7.49 18.47 4.37
C GLU A 121 -8.35 17.32 4.91
N LYS A 122 -7.90 16.63 5.96
CA LYS A 122 -8.66 15.57 6.63
C LYS A 122 -9.99 16.07 7.19
N SER A 123 -10.05 17.31 7.68
CA SER A 123 -11.26 17.89 8.26
C SER A 123 -12.38 18.13 7.24
N LEU A 124 -12.02 18.39 5.97
CA LEU A 124 -12.98 18.68 4.91
C LEU A 124 -13.74 17.44 4.44
N LYS A 125 -13.19 16.23 4.66
CA LYS A 125 -13.79 14.93 4.29
C LYS A 125 -14.30 14.82 2.84
N ASN A 126 -13.86 15.70 1.95
CA ASN A 126 -14.28 15.81 0.55
C ASN A 126 -13.20 15.34 -0.42
N ASN A 127 -12.02 14.95 0.09
CA ASN A 127 -10.93 14.41 -0.70
C ASN A 127 -10.19 13.31 0.07
N TYR A 128 -9.37 12.53 -0.63
CA TYR A 128 -8.35 11.66 -0.05
C TYR A 128 -7.11 11.70 -0.95
N ILE A 129 -5.95 11.86 -0.35
CA ILE A 129 -4.65 11.76 -1.01
C ILE A 129 -3.83 10.77 -0.20
N GLY A 130 -3.33 9.73 -0.85
CA GLY A 130 -2.56 8.72 -0.14
C GLY A 130 -1.74 7.83 -1.06
N GLU A 131 -1.03 6.90 -0.44
CA GLU A 131 -0.21 5.90 -1.11
C GLU A 131 -0.66 4.50 -0.71
N ILE A 132 -0.63 3.56 -1.65
CA ILE A 132 -0.88 2.14 -1.42
C ILE A 132 0.29 1.29 -1.91
N VAL A 133 0.65 0.24 -1.17
CA VAL A 133 1.70 -0.73 -1.57
C VAL A 133 1.04 -2.00 -2.08
N MET A 134 1.39 -2.43 -3.28
CA MET A 134 0.88 -3.68 -3.90
C MET A 134 1.81 -4.87 -3.61
N GLU A 135 1.32 -6.10 -3.77
CA GLU A 135 2.03 -7.37 -3.51
C GLU A 135 3.28 -7.66 -4.36
N ASN A 136 3.73 -6.70 -5.16
CA ASN A 136 4.96 -6.71 -5.94
C ASN A 136 5.88 -5.52 -5.57
N GLY A 137 5.60 -4.85 -4.45
CA GLY A 137 6.36 -3.70 -3.97
C GLY A 137 6.11 -2.41 -4.75
N ILE A 138 5.21 -2.41 -5.74
CA ILE A 138 4.80 -1.19 -6.44
C ILE A 138 4.05 -0.30 -5.46
N VAL A 139 4.44 0.98 -5.42
CA VAL A 139 3.73 2.01 -4.67
C VAL A 139 2.87 2.81 -5.64
N LEU A 140 1.58 2.90 -5.35
CA LEU A 140 0.64 3.70 -6.13
C LEU A 140 0.19 4.91 -5.33
N GLN A 141 0.08 6.07 -5.96
CA GLN A 141 -0.57 7.22 -5.36
C GLN A 141 -2.06 7.24 -5.72
N ILE A 142 -2.91 7.34 -4.71
CA ILE A 142 -4.37 7.41 -4.81
C ILE A 142 -4.79 8.86 -4.57
N ASN A 143 -5.62 9.38 -5.48
CA ASN A 143 -6.31 10.66 -5.29
C ASN A 143 -7.81 10.48 -5.49
N ILE A 144 -8.60 10.94 -4.52
CA ILE A 144 -10.05 10.91 -4.53
C ILE A 144 -10.53 12.32 -4.23
N GLU A 145 -11.47 12.83 -5.02
CA GLU A 145 -12.05 14.16 -4.81
C GLU A 145 -13.55 14.15 -5.07
N LEU A 146 -14.29 14.89 -4.27
CA LEU A 146 -15.69 15.18 -4.51
C LEU A 146 -15.77 16.43 -5.40
N VAL A 147 -16.03 16.24 -6.69
CA VAL A 147 -15.98 17.33 -7.68
C VAL A 147 -17.28 18.13 -7.69
N GLU A 148 -17.16 19.46 -7.69
CA GLU A 148 -18.32 20.32 -7.91
C GLU A 148 -18.72 20.31 -9.39
N SER A 149 -19.92 19.80 -9.69
CA SER A 149 -20.43 19.81 -11.07
C SER A 149 -21.10 21.16 -11.38
N ALA A 150 -20.72 21.78 -12.50
CA ALA A 150 -21.35 23.01 -13.01
C ALA A 150 -22.84 22.82 -13.39
N SER A 151 -23.27 21.59 -13.64
CA SER A 151 -24.68 21.23 -13.79
C SER A 151 -25.16 20.48 -12.55
N ASN A 152 -26.32 20.84 -12.02
CA ASN A 152 -26.91 20.34 -10.77
C ASN A 152 -27.23 18.82 -10.73
N LYS A 153 -26.76 18.03 -11.71
CA LYS A 153 -26.99 16.59 -11.84
C LYS A 153 -25.77 15.80 -11.32
N SER A 154 -25.65 15.85 -10.00
CA SER A 154 -24.76 15.06 -9.13
C SER A 154 -23.27 15.43 -9.17
N LYS A 155 -22.71 15.78 -8.01
CA LYS A 155 -21.27 15.95 -7.74
C LYS A 155 -20.61 14.57 -7.57
N PRO A 156 -20.02 13.94 -8.60
CA PRO A 156 -19.48 12.60 -8.42
C PRO A 156 -18.18 12.67 -7.61
N TRP A 157 -17.88 11.58 -6.92
CA TRP A 157 -16.51 11.31 -6.52
C TRP A 157 -15.71 10.93 -7.76
N VAL A 158 -14.53 11.52 -7.93
CA VAL A 158 -13.56 11.16 -8.96
C VAL A 158 -12.35 10.55 -8.26
N CYS A 159 -12.02 9.32 -8.64
CA CYS A 159 -10.90 8.56 -8.10
C CYS A 159 -9.88 8.32 -9.21
N THR A 160 -8.62 8.57 -8.90
CA THR A 160 -7.49 8.32 -9.80
C THR A 160 -6.38 7.61 -9.03
N VAL A 161 -5.64 6.76 -9.73
CA VAL A 161 -4.43 6.14 -9.21
C VAL A 161 -3.36 6.18 -10.30
N TYR A 162 -2.10 6.29 -9.89
CA TYR A 162 -0.94 6.21 -10.75
C TYR A 162 0.22 5.55 -10.00
N CYS A 163 1.12 4.92 -10.75
CA CYS A 163 2.37 4.38 -10.20
C CYS A 163 3.33 5.53 -9.85
N LEU A 164 3.97 5.43 -8.68
CA LEU A 164 5.07 6.31 -8.28
C LEU A 164 6.43 5.79 -8.77
#